data_AF-A0A243RIJ1-F1
#
_entry.id   AF-A0A243RIJ1-F1
#
_cell.length_a   1.000
_cell.length_b   1.000
_cell.length_c   1.000
_cell.angle_alpha   90.00
_cell.angle_beta   90.00
_cell.angle_gamma   90.00
#
_symmetry.space_group_name_H-M   'P 1'
#
loop_
_entity.id
_entity.type
_entity.pdbx_description
1 polymer ?
#
loop_
_entity_poly.entity_id
_entity_poly.type
_entity_poly.pdbx_seq_one_letter_code
_entity_poly.pdbx_strand_id
1 'polypeptide(L)'
;MLPMSSDGGIVLRIEHLPTSRLQRLVSVAPSDTLKRAKTLFARHKYRQIPVLTGPSTPAGAITQEAVLSLDMTGRLLTLASVIRSVKVATMDEEVRKVFPHNSSHRFVLVRDRDDLISGIVTLSDAHRARQELSGPYLLIGEIELRLRRVLTLVCPSAEELQTATGKPRVQTAHELSLGDIEKALRRDDCWAKLGWYIDQEVFTGELNLVRNIRNQFAHYRLHGLPKAETNQLVGFLEWVEELAP
;
A
#
# COMPACT_ATOMS: atom_id res chain seq x y z
N MET A 1 -5.41 -4.99 -15.98
CA MET A 1 -6.57 -5.28 -15.11
C MET A 1 -6.14 -6.37 -14.14
N LEU A 2 -6.00 -6.08 -12.84
CA LEU A 2 -5.63 -7.09 -11.85
C LEU A 2 -6.87 -7.89 -11.43
N PRO A 3 -6.78 -9.23 -11.31
CA PRO A 3 -7.91 -10.07 -10.94
C PRO A 3 -8.33 -9.78 -9.50
N MET A 4 -9.63 -9.88 -9.23
CA MET A 4 -10.19 -9.72 -7.89
C MET A 4 -10.05 -11.01 -7.07
N SER A 5 -9.84 -10.86 -5.76
CA SER A 5 -10.10 -11.95 -4.80
C SER A 5 -11.61 -12.05 -4.57
N SER A 6 -12.12 -13.23 -4.20
CA SER A 6 -13.53 -13.42 -3.80
C SER A 6 -13.99 -12.54 -2.63
N ASP A 7 -13.05 -11.96 -1.87
CA ASP A 7 -13.24 -11.04 -0.74
C ASP A 7 -13.16 -9.54 -1.14
N GLY A 8 -13.12 -9.20 -2.42
CA GLY A 8 -13.01 -7.81 -2.89
C GLY A 8 -11.64 -7.14 -2.60
N GLY A 9 -10.69 -7.85 -1.99
CA GLY A 9 -9.33 -7.38 -1.72
C GLY A 9 -8.45 -7.26 -2.97
N ILE A 10 -7.67 -6.17 -3.02
CA ILE A 10 -6.70 -5.84 -4.09
C ILE A 10 -5.64 -6.94 -4.22
N VAL A 11 -5.44 -7.45 -5.43
CA VAL A 11 -4.34 -8.39 -5.73
C VAL A 11 -3.11 -7.61 -6.17
N LEU A 12 -2.18 -7.38 -5.24
CA LEU A 12 -0.87 -6.79 -5.52
C LEU A 12 0.04 -7.81 -6.22
N ARG A 13 0.60 -7.47 -7.39
CA ARG A 13 1.60 -8.29 -8.11
C ARG A 13 3.02 -7.74 -7.98
N ILE A 14 4.03 -8.59 -8.22
CA ILE A 14 5.45 -8.26 -8.10
C ILE A 14 5.84 -7.06 -8.96
N GLU A 15 5.31 -6.93 -10.19
CA GLU A 15 5.60 -5.79 -11.09
C GLU A 15 5.26 -4.41 -10.53
N HIS A 16 4.37 -4.32 -9.54
CA HIS A 16 3.99 -3.05 -8.91
C HIS A 16 4.99 -2.59 -7.84
N LEU A 17 5.96 -3.44 -7.48
CA LEU A 17 6.95 -3.10 -6.48
C LEU A 17 8.11 -2.37 -7.15
N PRO A 18 8.54 -1.18 -6.66
CA PRO A 18 9.61 -0.41 -7.29
C PRO A 18 10.94 -1.17 -7.42
N THR A 19 11.19 -2.11 -6.51
CA THR A 19 12.42 -2.92 -6.47
C THR A 19 12.36 -4.17 -7.35
N SER A 20 11.22 -4.43 -8.00
CA SER A 20 11.04 -5.54 -8.95
C SER A 20 11.89 -5.37 -10.21
N ARG A 21 12.14 -4.13 -10.62
CA ARG A 21 13.00 -3.78 -11.76
C ARG A 21 13.90 -2.60 -11.38
N LEU A 22 15.16 -2.90 -11.10
CA LEU A 22 16.16 -1.89 -10.77
C LEU A 22 16.81 -1.34 -12.05
N GLN A 23 17.12 -0.04 -12.07
CA GLN A 23 17.90 0.56 -13.16
C GLN A 23 19.26 -0.12 -13.34
N ARG A 24 19.85 -0.57 -12.24
CA ARG A 24 21.06 -1.38 -12.22
C ARG A 24 20.99 -2.39 -11.09
N LEU A 25 20.94 -3.68 -11.45
CA LEU A 25 21.08 -4.76 -10.48
C LEU A 25 22.55 -4.96 -10.14
N VAL A 26 22.89 -4.82 -8.85
CA VAL A 26 24.22 -5.17 -8.34
C VAL A 26 24.22 -6.63 -7.94
N SER A 27 25.09 -7.42 -8.54
CA SER A 27 25.26 -8.85 -8.28
C SER A 27 26.73 -9.24 -8.17
N VAL A 28 26.97 -10.48 -7.73
CA VAL A 28 28.29 -11.12 -7.72
C VAL A 28 28.24 -12.45 -8.46
N ALA A 29 29.37 -12.93 -8.95
CA ALA A 29 29.52 -14.28 -9.50
C ALA A 29 29.90 -15.29 -8.39
N PRO A 30 29.63 -16.60 -8.56
CA PRO A 30 30.08 -17.61 -7.59
C PRO A 30 31.60 -17.65 -7.39
N SER A 31 32.36 -17.23 -8.41
CA SER A 31 33.82 -17.13 -8.40
C SER A 31 34.34 -15.82 -7.79
N ASP A 32 33.47 -14.87 -7.46
CA ASP A 32 33.89 -13.61 -6.83
C ASP A 32 34.42 -13.84 -5.41
N THR A 33 35.23 -12.90 -4.93
CA THR A 33 35.76 -12.95 -3.57
C THR A 33 34.76 -12.46 -2.54
N LEU A 34 34.84 -12.99 -1.31
CA LEU A 34 34.06 -12.47 -0.20
C LEU A 34 34.38 -10.99 0.11
N LYS A 35 35.62 -10.56 -0.13
CA LYS A 35 36.03 -9.15 0.01
C LYS A 35 35.22 -8.25 -0.91
N ARG A 36 34.97 -8.66 -2.16
CA ARG A 36 34.12 -7.94 -3.11
C ARG A 36 32.69 -7.85 -2.59
N ALA A 37 32.11 -8.97 -2.16
CA ALA A 37 30.76 -9.00 -1.57
C ALA A 37 30.63 -8.08 -0.34
N LYS A 38 31.56 -8.17 0.63
CA LYS A 38 31.62 -7.29 1.82
C LYS A 38 31.70 -5.81 1.43
N THR A 39 32.49 -5.49 0.41
CA THR A 39 32.61 -4.11 -0.12
C THR A 39 31.30 -3.63 -0.72
N LEU A 40 30.60 -4.47 -1.50
CA LEU A 40 29.29 -4.13 -2.08
C LEU A 40 28.22 -3.94 -1.00
N PHE A 41 28.18 -4.81 0.02
CA PHE A 41 27.30 -4.63 1.17
C PHE A 41 27.52 -3.26 1.84
N ALA A 42 28.77 -2.90 2.14
CA ALA A 42 29.11 -1.64 2.77
C ALA A 42 28.81 -0.42 1.87
N ARG A 43 29.21 -0.47 0.59
CA ARG A 43 29.06 0.65 -0.35
C ARG A 43 27.60 0.99 -0.63
N HIS A 44 26.76 -0.03 -0.78
CA HIS A 44 25.35 0.14 -1.17
C HIS A 44 24.37 -0.01 -0.01
N LYS A 45 24.85 -0.29 1.21
CA LYS A 45 24.03 -0.56 2.40
C LYS A 45 23.02 -1.70 2.17
N TYR A 46 23.40 -2.68 1.34
CA TYR A 46 22.57 -3.84 1.07
C TYR A 46 22.67 -4.86 2.21
N ARG A 47 21.57 -5.59 2.45
CA ARG A 47 21.54 -6.74 3.38
C ARG A 47 21.64 -8.08 2.66
N GLN A 48 21.37 -8.08 1.36
CA GLN A 48 21.45 -9.23 0.48
C GLN A 48 21.96 -8.83 -0.90
N ILE A 49 22.68 -9.73 -1.57
CA ILE A 49 23.18 -9.55 -2.93
C ILE A 49 22.87 -10.84 -3.73
N PRO A 50 22.33 -10.76 -4.95
CA PRO A 50 22.13 -11.90 -5.82
C PRO A 50 23.46 -12.46 -6.28
N VAL A 51 23.55 -13.79 -6.35
CA VAL A 51 24.66 -14.47 -6.98
C VAL A 51 24.20 -14.99 -8.33
N LEU A 52 24.83 -14.53 -9.40
CA LEU A 52 24.45 -14.85 -10.78
C LEU A 52 25.64 -15.46 -11.52
N THR A 53 25.42 -16.54 -12.29
CA THR A 53 26.41 -17.07 -13.24
C THR A 53 26.31 -16.40 -14.62
N GLY A 54 25.20 -15.69 -14.84
CA GLY A 54 24.93 -14.84 -16.01
C GLY A 54 23.67 -14.00 -15.77
N PRO A 55 23.32 -13.06 -16.67
CA PRO A 55 22.21 -12.12 -16.46
C PRO A 55 20.84 -12.76 -16.15
N SER A 56 20.59 -13.98 -16.65
CA SER A 56 19.32 -14.73 -16.47
C SER A 56 19.43 -15.91 -15.48
N THR A 57 20.64 -16.24 -15.01
CA THR A 57 20.92 -17.50 -14.29
C THR A 57 21.28 -17.25 -12.83
N PRO A 58 20.30 -17.34 -11.90
CA PRO A 58 20.54 -17.19 -10.48
C PRO A 58 21.18 -18.45 -9.89
N ALA A 59 22.38 -18.30 -9.33
CA ALA A 59 23.04 -19.34 -8.55
C ALA A 59 22.58 -19.32 -7.08
N GLY A 60 22.00 -18.22 -6.62
CA GLY A 60 21.51 -18.06 -5.26
C GLY A 60 21.54 -16.59 -4.81
N ALA A 61 21.62 -16.40 -3.51
CA ALA A 61 21.89 -15.10 -2.90
C ALA A 61 22.81 -15.26 -1.68
N ILE A 62 23.49 -14.17 -1.33
CA ILE A 62 24.26 -14.06 -0.09
C ILE A 62 23.64 -12.96 0.78
N THR A 63 23.65 -13.16 2.10
CA THR A 63 23.19 -12.17 3.07
C THR A 63 24.32 -11.74 3.99
N GLN A 64 24.27 -10.49 4.47
CA GLN A 64 25.24 -9.99 5.44
C GLN A 64 25.22 -10.83 6.72
N GLU A 65 24.04 -11.29 7.15
CA GLU A 65 23.85 -12.16 8.30
C GLU A 65 24.57 -13.51 8.15
N ALA A 66 24.42 -14.17 7.00
CA ALA A 66 25.09 -15.45 6.74
C ALA A 66 26.62 -15.29 6.70
N VAL A 67 27.11 -14.19 6.12
CA VAL A 67 28.54 -13.88 6.09
C VAL A 67 29.08 -13.64 7.51
N LEU A 68 28.40 -12.82 8.31
CA LEU A 68 28.80 -12.53 9.69
C LEU A 68 28.74 -13.77 10.59
N SER A 69 27.67 -14.55 10.49
CA SER A 69 27.49 -15.79 11.26
C SER A 69 28.65 -16.75 11.03
N LEU A 70 29.05 -16.95 9.77
CA LEU A 70 30.16 -17.85 9.47
C LEU A 70 31.52 -17.26 9.87
N ASP A 71 31.71 -15.94 9.78
CA ASP A 71 32.92 -15.23 10.25
C ASP A 71 33.14 -15.47 11.76
N MET A 72 32.09 -15.32 12.55
CA MET A 72 32.13 -15.56 14.00
C MET A 72 32.45 -17.01 14.38
N THR A 73 32.17 -17.97 13.50
CA THR A 73 32.45 -19.40 13.75
C THR A 73 33.84 -19.85 13.30
N GLY A 74 34.69 -18.94 12.80
CA GLY A 74 36.07 -19.25 12.42
C GLY A 74 36.22 -20.20 11.22
N ARG A 75 35.16 -20.40 10.43
CA ARG A 75 35.18 -21.26 9.24
C ARG A 75 35.85 -20.53 8.07
N LEU A 76 36.60 -21.24 7.23
CA LEU A 76 37.14 -20.65 5.98
C LEU A 76 35.99 -20.14 5.10
N LEU A 77 35.91 -18.82 4.95
CA LEU A 77 34.84 -18.15 4.23
C LEU A 77 35.20 -17.99 2.75
N THR A 78 34.72 -18.90 1.91
CA THR A 78 34.60 -18.64 0.48
C THR A 78 33.25 -18.00 0.19
N LEU A 79 33.12 -17.28 -0.92
CA LEU A 79 31.81 -16.78 -1.33
C LEU A 79 30.85 -17.95 -1.58
N ALA A 80 31.34 -19.03 -2.18
CA ALA A 80 30.57 -20.25 -2.41
C ALA A 80 29.96 -20.86 -1.12
N SER A 81 30.67 -20.83 0.02
CA SER A 81 30.18 -21.43 1.27
C SER A 81 29.02 -20.66 1.92
N VAL A 82 28.85 -19.39 1.56
CA VAL A 82 27.77 -18.52 2.07
C VAL A 82 26.60 -18.38 1.10
N ILE A 83 26.68 -18.93 -0.13
CA ILE A 83 25.56 -18.92 -1.08
C ILE A 83 24.41 -19.75 -0.50
N ARG A 84 23.20 -19.21 -0.58
CA ARG A 84 21.95 -19.92 -0.25
C ARG A 84 21.02 -19.89 -1.46
N SER A 85 20.21 -20.94 -1.58
CA SER A 85 19.13 -20.95 -2.56
C SER A 85 18.19 -19.78 -2.29
N VAL A 86 17.67 -19.19 -3.37
CA VAL A 86 16.75 -18.06 -3.31
C VAL A 86 15.61 -18.33 -4.27
N LYS A 87 14.39 -18.02 -3.83
CA LYS A 87 13.23 -18.09 -4.71
C LYS A 87 13.33 -16.98 -5.77
N VAL A 88 12.96 -17.32 -6.99
CA VAL A 88 12.80 -16.38 -8.10
C VAL A 88 11.30 -16.25 -8.35
N ALA A 89 10.80 -15.02 -8.40
CA ALA A 89 9.43 -14.71 -8.74
C ALA A 89 9.35 -14.05 -10.12
N THR A 90 8.28 -14.30 -10.87
CA THR A 90 7.98 -13.56 -12.11
C THR A 90 7.23 -12.27 -11.82
N MET A 91 7.26 -11.35 -12.78
CA MET A 91 6.58 -10.05 -12.68
C MET A 91 5.09 -10.14 -12.39
N ASP A 92 4.42 -11.16 -12.95
CA ASP A 92 2.99 -11.37 -12.81
C ASP A 92 2.61 -12.12 -11.53
N GLU A 93 3.55 -12.68 -10.77
CA GLU A 93 3.19 -13.37 -9.51
C GLU A 93 2.54 -12.43 -8.48
N GLU A 94 1.60 -12.97 -7.71
CA GLU A 94 0.93 -12.20 -6.66
C GLU A 94 1.83 -12.11 -5.41
N VAL A 95 1.99 -10.91 -4.88
CA VAL A 95 2.82 -10.63 -3.70
C VAL A 95 2.41 -11.50 -2.51
N ARG A 96 1.12 -11.76 -2.31
CA ARG A 96 0.64 -12.64 -1.21
C ARG A 96 1.04 -14.11 -1.37
N LYS A 97 1.21 -14.59 -2.61
CA LYS A 97 1.67 -15.95 -2.92
C LYS A 97 3.19 -16.05 -2.77
N VAL A 98 3.90 -14.98 -3.14
CA VAL A 98 5.35 -14.88 -2.98
C VAL A 98 5.76 -14.71 -1.51
N PHE A 99 5.02 -13.88 -0.77
CA PHE A 99 5.21 -13.56 0.64
C PHE A 99 3.92 -13.82 1.44
N PRO A 100 3.62 -15.09 1.76
CA PRO A 100 2.53 -15.41 2.68
C PRO A 100 2.83 -14.86 4.09
N HIS A 101 1.79 -14.71 4.93
CA HIS A 101 1.90 -14.14 6.28
C HIS A 101 2.97 -14.80 7.18
N ASN A 102 3.24 -16.09 6.97
CA ASN A 102 4.22 -16.88 7.72
C ASN A 102 5.51 -17.14 6.92
N SER A 103 5.84 -16.28 5.96
CA SER A 103 7.02 -16.48 5.10
C SER A 103 8.32 -16.42 5.90
N SER A 104 9.06 -17.53 5.93
CA SER A 104 10.45 -17.56 6.36
C SER A 104 11.39 -16.86 5.37
N HIS A 105 10.96 -16.70 4.12
CA HIS A 105 11.72 -16.02 3.08
C HIS A 105 11.54 -14.50 3.22
N ARG A 106 12.65 -13.81 3.48
CA ARG A 106 12.67 -12.34 3.69
C ARG A 106 12.76 -11.55 2.38
N PHE A 107 13.15 -12.21 1.29
CA PHE A 107 13.28 -11.63 -0.04
C PHE A 107 13.23 -12.69 -1.14
N VAL A 108 13.00 -12.25 -2.37
CA VAL A 108 13.08 -13.05 -3.60
C VAL A 108 13.82 -12.29 -4.69
N LEU A 109 14.39 -13.00 -5.65
CA LEU A 109 14.85 -12.40 -6.90
C LEU A 109 13.67 -12.25 -7.86
N VAL A 110 13.72 -11.24 -8.73
CA VAL A 110 12.68 -11.00 -9.73
C VAL A 110 13.22 -11.25 -11.12
N ARG A 111 12.50 -12.07 -11.87
CA ARG A 111 12.71 -12.30 -13.29
C ARG A 111 11.71 -11.48 -14.10
N ASP A 112 12.22 -10.69 -15.04
CA ASP A 112 11.37 -9.91 -15.93
C ASP A 112 10.87 -10.68 -17.15
N ARG A 113 10.18 -9.97 -18.04
CA ARG A 113 9.58 -10.54 -19.26
C ARG A 113 10.63 -10.89 -20.33
N ASP A 114 11.85 -10.39 -20.19
CA ASP A 114 12.99 -10.67 -21.07
C ASP A 114 13.85 -11.83 -20.51
N ASP A 115 13.33 -12.57 -19.52
CA ASP A 115 13.99 -13.67 -18.80
C ASP A 115 15.26 -13.26 -18.01
N LEU A 116 15.43 -11.96 -17.74
CA LEU A 116 16.57 -11.43 -16.99
C LEU A 116 16.23 -11.29 -15.51
N ILE A 117 17.23 -11.52 -14.65
CA ILE A 117 17.10 -11.13 -13.24
C ILE A 117 17.22 -9.61 -13.16
N SER A 118 16.11 -8.97 -12.83
CA SER A 118 15.92 -7.53 -12.94
C SER A 118 15.84 -6.82 -11.59
N GLY A 119 15.60 -7.57 -10.51
CA GLY A 119 15.39 -6.96 -9.21
C GLY A 119 15.45 -7.94 -8.04
N ILE A 120 15.28 -7.36 -6.86
CA ILE A 120 15.18 -8.08 -5.58
C ILE A 120 14.03 -7.43 -4.82
N VAL A 121 13.03 -8.21 -4.49
CA VAL A 121 11.90 -7.74 -3.70
C VAL A 121 12.02 -8.31 -2.29
N THR A 122 11.81 -7.46 -1.29
CA THR A 122 11.78 -7.86 0.12
C THR A 122 10.35 -7.90 0.66
N LEU A 123 10.16 -8.63 1.76
CA LEU A 123 8.91 -8.58 2.53
C LEU A 123 8.58 -7.14 2.99
N SER A 124 9.60 -6.35 3.32
CA SER A 124 9.43 -4.92 3.67
C SER A 124 8.94 -4.08 2.49
N ASP A 125 9.41 -4.34 1.27
CA ASP A 125 8.90 -3.66 0.07
C ASP A 125 7.42 -4.00 -0.16
N ALA A 126 7.06 -5.27 0.01
CA ALA A 126 5.67 -5.74 -0.08
C ALA A 126 4.77 -5.08 0.97
N HIS A 127 5.23 -4.97 2.22
CA HIS A 127 4.49 -4.28 3.28
C HIS A 127 4.32 -2.78 2.99
N ARG A 128 5.39 -2.10 2.56
CA ARG A 128 5.33 -0.67 2.22
C ARG A 128 4.36 -0.41 1.09
N ALA A 129 4.44 -1.16 0.00
CA ALA A 129 3.50 -1.02 -1.12
C ALA A 129 2.05 -1.28 -0.70
N ARG A 130 1.82 -2.24 0.21
CA ARG A 130 0.48 -2.46 0.77
C ARG A 130 0.00 -1.28 1.63
N GLN A 131 0.88 -0.71 2.45
CA GLN A 131 0.58 0.47 3.26
C GLN A 131 0.23 1.68 2.38
N GLU A 132 1.02 1.92 1.33
CA GLU A 132 0.77 2.99 0.34
C GLU A 132 -0.57 2.82 -0.36
N LEU A 133 -0.96 1.58 -0.69
CA LEU A 133 -2.27 1.28 -1.27
C LEU A 133 -3.42 1.41 -0.26
N SER A 134 -3.19 1.11 1.02
CA SER A 134 -4.22 1.18 2.06
C SER A 134 -4.41 2.57 2.66
N GLY A 135 -3.37 3.42 2.67
CA GLY A 135 -3.38 4.71 3.35
C GLY A 135 -4.56 5.60 2.95
N PRO A 136 -4.80 5.78 1.64
CA PRO A 136 -5.95 6.56 1.23
C PRO A 136 -7.33 5.95 1.50
N TYR A 137 -7.45 4.61 1.55
CA TYR A 137 -8.69 3.96 2.03
C TYR A 137 -8.94 4.25 3.52
N LEU A 138 -7.87 4.31 4.33
CA LEU A 138 -7.98 4.70 5.73
C LEU A 138 -8.40 6.16 5.87
N LEU A 139 -7.84 7.07 5.07
CA LEU A 139 -8.25 8.49 5.06
C LEU A 139 -9.73 8.65 4.70
N ILE A 140 -10.19 8.00 3.64
CA ILE A 140 -11.61 8.03 3.23
C ILE A 140 -12.49 7.43 4.35
N GLY A 141 -12.07 6.31 4.94
CA GLY A 141 -12.80 5.66 6.04
C GLY A 141 -12.91 6.56 7.28
N GLU A 142 -11.86 7.31 7.62
CA GLU A 142 -11.86 8.25 8.74
C GLU A 142 -12.80 9.44 8.46
N ILE A 143 -12.74 10.01 7.25
CA ILE A 143 -13.67 11.06 6.82
C ILE A 143 -15.12 10.57 6.95
N GLU A 144 -15.42 9.38 6.43
CA GLU A 144 -16.75 8.78 6.56
C GLU A 144 -17.18 8.62 8.01
N LEU A 145 -16.29 8.09 8.86
CA LEU A 145 -16.58 7.87 10.27
C LEU A 145 -16.92 9.18 10.99
N ARG A 146 -16.15 10.24 10.74
CA ARG A 146 -16.39 11.56 11.34
C ARG A 146 -17.69 12.18 10.85
N LEU A 147 -17.95 12.17 9.55
CA LEU A 147 -19.18 12.70 8.99
C LEU A 147 -20.43 11.95 9.49
N ARG A 148 -20.32 10.63 9.71
CA ARG A 148 -21.41 9.85 10.34
C ARG A 148 -21.65 10.28 11.78
N ARG A 149 -20.60 10.57 12.56
CA ARG A 149 -20.74 11.12 13.93
C ARG A 149 -21.45 12.47 13.91
N VAL A 150 -21.06 13.35 12.98
CA VAL A 150 -21.73 14.64 12.76
C VAL A 150 -23.22 14.43 12.50
N LEU A 151 -23.59 13.51 11.60
CA LEU A 151 -24.99 13.19 11.34
C LEU A 151 -25.72 12.57 12.52
N THR A 152 -25.07 11.72 13.33
CA THR A 152 -25.67 11.18 14.55
C THR A 152 -26.00 12.29 15.56
N LEU A 153 -25.23 13.38 15.59
CA LEU A 153 -25.50 14.53 16.48
C LEU A 153 -26.72 15.34 16.01
N VAL A 154 -26.86 15.59 14.70
CA VAL A 154 -27.96 16.43 14.17
C VAL A 154 -29.23 15.66 13.83
N CYS A 155 -29.10 14.36 13.58
CA CYS A 155 -30.20 13.43 13.29
C CYS A 155 -30.06 12.21 14.21
N PRO A 156 -30.35 12.36 15.52
CA PRO A 156 -30.19 11.27 16.49
C PRO A 156 -31.19 10.13 16.30
N SER A 157 -32.35 10.38 15.66
CA SER A 157 -33.37 9.36 15.43
C SER A 157 -33.29 8.74 14.03
N ALA A 158 -33.71 7.47 13.91
CA ALA A 158 -33.79 6.78 12.63
C ALA A 158 -34.74 7.51 11.65
N GLU A 159 -35.85 8.08 12.14
CA GLU A 159 -36.81 8.83 11.32
C GLU A 159 -36.20 10.10 10.73
N GLU A 160 -35.40 10.84 11.51
CA GLU A 160 -34.67 12.01 11.01
C GLU A 160 -33.62 11.61 9.97
N LEU A 161 -32.88 10.50 10.18
CA LEU A 161 -31.92 9.99 9.19
C LEU A 161 -32.61 9.54 7.90
N GLN A 162 -33.75 8.84 8.00
CA GLN A 162 -34.55 8.40 6.86
C GLN A 162 -35.08 9.60 6.07
N THR A 163 -35.53 10.64 6.76
CA THR A 163 -36.00 11.90 6.16
C THR A 163 -34.86 12.65 5.48
N ALA A 164 -33.71 12.77 6.16
CA ALA A 164 -32.55 13.50 5.66
C ALA A 164 -31.95 12.83 4.40
N THR A 165 -31.91 11.50 4.38
CA THR A 165 -31.29 10.72 3.30
C THR A 165 -32.27 10.23 2.25
N GLY A 166 -33.57 10.19 2.57
CA GLY A 166 -34.62 9.54 1.77
C GLY A 166 -34.51 8.02 1.74
N LYS A 167 -33.83 7.39 2.71
CA LYS A 167 -33.65 5.93 2.79
C LYS A 167 -34.51 5.33 3.91
N PRO A 168 -35.67 4.71 3.61
CA PRO A 168 -36.67 4.33 4.62
C PRO A 168 -36.26 3.17 5.55
N ARG A 169 -35.16 2.47 5.26
CA ARG A 169 -34.70 1.32 6.06
C ARG A 169 -33.51 1.61 6.95
N VAL A 170 -32.88 2.78 6.80
CA VAL A 170 -31.71 3.14 7.59
C VAL A 170 -32.11 3.26 9.05
N GLN A 171 -31.37 2.59 9.93
CA GLN A 171 -31.55 2.70 11.38
C GLN A 171 -30.47 3.56 12.02
N THR A 172 -29.25 3.50 11.48
CA THR A 172 -28.09 4.19 12.06
C THR A 172 -27.26 4.91 11.00
N ALA A 173 -26.54 5.96 11.41
CA ALA A 173 -25.62 6.68 10.51
C ALA A 173 -24.50 5.76 9.97
N HIS A 174 -24.17 4.66 10.67
CA HIS A 174 -23.18 3.66 10.23
C HIS A 174 -23.55 2.96 8.91
N GLU A 175 -24.83 2.91 8.55
CA GLU A 175 -25.30 2.31 7.30
C GLU A 175 -25.22 3.27 6.09
N LEU A 176 -24.87 4.53 6.33
CA LEU A 176 -24.84 5.57 5.30
C LEU A 176 -23.54 5.53 4.49
N SER A 177 -23.66 5.57 3.17
CA SER A 177 -22.52 5.81 2.27
C SER A 177 -22.19 7.31 2.22
N LEU A 178 -20.99 7.69 1.73
CA LEU A 178 -20.63 9.10 1.49
C LEU A 178 -21.69 9.87 0.71
N GLY A 179 -22.32 9.25 -0.30
CA GLY A 179 -23.37 9.88 -1.09
C GLY A 179 -24.64 10.14 -0.29
N ASP A 180 -24.96 9.29 0.68
CA ASP A 180 -26.11 9.50 1.57
C ASP A 180 -25.82 10.63 2.56
N ILE A 181 -24.59 10.68 3.08
CA ILE A 181 -24.14 11.74 3.98
C ILE A 181 -24.16 13.10 3.26
N GLU A 182 -23.59 13.17 2.05
CA GLU A 182 -23.63 14.37 1.19
C GLU A 182 -25.06 14.85 0.97
N LYS A 183 -25.99 13.92 0.70
CA LYS A 183 -27.40 14.24 0.49
C LYS A 183 -28.08 14.80 1.76
N ALA A 184 -27.77 14.24 2.93
CA ALA A 184 -28.29 14.74 4.20
C ALA A 184 -27.76 16.16 4.49
N LEU A 185 -26.46 16.38 4.32
CA LEU A 185 -25.82 17.67 4.60
C LEU A 185 -26.20 18.77 3.60
N ARG A 186 -26.71 18.43 2.41
CA ARG A 186 -27.28 19.39 1.45
C ARG A 186 -28.67 19.92 1.83
N ARG A 187 -29.32 19.36 2.84
CA ARG A 187 -30.61 19.88 3.28
C ARG A 187 -30.41 20.99 4.29
N ASP A 188 -31.06 22.12 4.07
CA ASP A 188 -30.97 23.30 4.93
C ASP A 188 -31.37 23.01 6.39
N ASP A 189 -32.35 22.12 6.60
CA ASP A 189 -32.81 21.72 7.92
C ASP A 189 -31.75 20.95 8.72
N CYS A 190 -31.03 20.04 8.05
CA CYS A 190 -29.93 19.29 8.64
C CYS A 190 -28.70 20.17 8.83
N TRP A 191 -28.41 21.05 7.86
CA TRP A 191 -27.28 21.95 7.91
C TRP A 191 -27.40 22.98 9.03
N ALA A 192 -28.57 23.59 9.20
CA ALA A 192 -28.83 24.57 10.25
C ALA A 192 -28.59 24.00 11.67
N LYS A 193 -28.88 22.71 11.88
CA LYS A 193 -28.64 22.03 13.16
C LYS A 193 -27.16 21.85 13.51
N LEU A 194 -26.24 21.92 12.54
CA LEU A 194 -24.80 21.81 12.78
C LEU A 194 -24.24 23.03 13.53
N GLY A 195 -24.86 24.20 13.34
CA GLY A 195 -24.38 25.45 13.92
C GLY A 195 -23.03 25.91 13.35
N TRP A 196 -22.61 25.38 12.20
CA TRP A 196 -21.36 25.76 11.55
C TRP A 196 -21.51 27.11 10.84
N TYR A 197 -20.51 27.99 11.01
CA TYR A 197 -20.43 29.29 10.34
C TYR A 197 -19.63 29.22 9.03
N ILE A 198 -19.91 28.20 8.23
CA ILE A 198 -19.28 27.99 6.92
C ILE A 198 -20.35 27.83 5.84
N ASP A 199 -19.97 28.06 4.59
CA ASP A 199 -20.87 27.91 3.45
C ASP A 199 -21.17 26.43 3.15
N GLN A 200 -22.46 26.10 3.03
CA GLN A 200 -22.95 24.75 2.79
C GLN A 200 -22.58 24.21 1.41
N GLU A 201 -22.67 25.05 0.38
CA GLU A 201 -22.36 24.63 -0.99
C GLU A 201 -20.86 24.36 -1.14
N VAL A 202 -20.02 25.18 -0.52
CA VAL A 202 -18.57 24.96 -0.48
C VAL A 202 -18.25 23.62 0.21
N PHE A 203 -18.79 23.37 1.41
CA PHE A 203 -18.51 22.13 2.13
C PHE A 203 -19.01 20.89 1.38
N THR A 204 -20.23 20.93 0.86
CA THR A 204 -20.79 19.78 0.11
C THR A 204 -20.13 19.60 -1.26
N GLY A 205 -19.57 20.66 -1.85
CA GLY A 205 -18.72 20.61 -3.02
C GLY A 205 -17.41 19.86 -2.75
N GLU A 206 -16.72 20.19 -1.66
CA GLU A 206 -15.50 19.50 -1.22
C GLU A 206 -15.76 18.03 -0.88
N LEU A 207 -16.87 17.73 -0.19
CA LEU A 207 -17.29 16.35 0.08
C LEU A 207 -17.56 15.55 -1.22
N ASN A 208 -18.13 16.19 -2.23
CA ASN A 208 -18.33 15.56 -3.54
C ASN A 208 -16.99 15.25 -4.24
N LEU A 209 -15.95 16.08 -4.06
CA LEU A 209 -14.59 15.76 -4.54
C LEU A 209 -14.05 14.49 -3.86
N VAL A 210 -14.18 14.37 -2.53
CA VAL A 210 -13.80 13.16 -1.79
C VAL A 210 -14.56 11.93 -2.32
N ARG A 211 -15.87 12.07 -2.55
CA ARG A 211 -16.69 11.00 -3.14
C ARG A 211 -16.19 10.59 -4.53
N ASN A 212 -15.81 11.56 -5.36
CA ASN A 212 -15.25 11.29 -6.69
C ASN A 212 -13.90 10.56 -6.61
N ILE A 213 -13.00 10.97 -5.72
CA ILE A 213 -11.72 10.29 -5.46
C ILE A 213 -11.98 8.83 -5.02
N ARG A 214 -12.92 8.60 -4.10
CA ARG A 214 -13.34 7.26 -3.64
C ARG A 214 -13.88 6.39 -4.78
N ASN A 215 -14.64 6.97 -5.71
CA ASN A 215 -15.19 6.24 -6.86
C ASN A 215 -14.13 5.95 -7.92
N GLN A 216 -13.25 6.91 -8.20
CA GLN A 216 -12.14 6.79 -9.14
C GLN A 216 -11.01 5.90 -8.63
N PHE A 217 -10.98 5.58 -7.34
CA PHE A 217 -10.00 4.67 -6.75
C PHE A 217 -9.90 3.34 -7.50
N ALA A 218 -11.01 2.86 -8.08
CA ALA A 218 -10.99 1.65 -8.91
C ALA A 218 -10.07 1.77 -10.14
N HIS A 219 -9.86 2.99 -10.65
CA HIS A 219 -8.94 3.33 -11.74
C HIS A 219 -7.51 3.61 -11.25
N TYR A 220 -7.33 4.20 -10.06
CA TYR A 220 -6.01 4.53 -9.48
C TYR A 220 -5.22 3.33 -8.94
N ARG A 221 -5.82 2.13 -8.98
CA ARG A 221 -5.24 0.85 -8.50
C ARG A 221 -3.89 0.48 -9.11
N LEU A 222 -3.49 1.07 -10.24
CA LEU A 222 -2.25 0.75 -10.96
C LEU A 222 -1.06 1.62 -10.54
N HIS A 223 -1.29 2.80 -9.96
CA HIS A 223 -0.23 3.81 -9.74
C HIS A 223 -0.27 4.48 -8.36
N GLY A 224 -1.21 4.07 -7.49
CA GLY A 224 -1.51 4.80 -6.26
C GLY A 224 -2.34 6.05 -6.55
N LEU A 225 -2.84 6.71 -5.50
CA LEU A 225 -3.51 7.99 -5.66
C LEU A 225 -2.50 9.08 -6.02
N PRO A 226 -2.81 9.96 -6.99
CA PRO A 226 -2.00 11.14 -7.24
C PRO A 226 -1.81 11.96 -5.95
N LYS A 227 -0.63 12.57 -5.80
CA LYS A 227 -0.31 13.38 -4.62
C LYS A 227 -1.33 14.50 -4.39
N ALA A 228 -1.85 15.10 -5.46
CA ALA A 228 -2.89 16.13 -5.38
C ALA A 228 -4.18 15.60 -4.74
N GLU A 229 -4.63 14.40 -5.12
CA GLU A 229 -5.85 13.79 -4.55
C GLU A 229 -5.62 13.31 -3.11
N THR A 230 -4.40 12.85 -2.79
CA THR A 230 -4.05 12.51 -1.40
C THR A 230 -4.05 13.77 -0.52
N ASN A 231 -3.47 14.87 -0.99
CA ASN A 231 -3.50 16.15 -0.30
C ASN A 231 -4.94 16.67 -0.14
N GLN A 232 -5.80 16.45 -1.13
CA GLN A 232 -7.21 16.79 -1.06
C GLN A 232 -7.93 16.02 0.05
N LEU A 233 -7.69 14.71 0.18
CA LEU A 233 -8.24 13.90 1.26
C LEU A 233 -7.73 14.35 2.64
N VAL A 234 -6.43 14.64 2.75
CA VAL A 234 -5.81 15.11 4.01
C VAL A 234 -6.39 16.47 4.41
N GLY A 235 -6.42 17.44 3.50
CA GLY A 235 -6.93 18.78 3.79
C GLY A 235 -8.42 18.77 4.16
N PHE A 236 -9.23 17.94 3.49
CA PHE A 236 -10.64 17.80 3.87
C PHE A 236 -10.80 17.14 5.24
N LEU A 237 -9.99 16.13 5.56
CA LEU A 237 -10.02 15.52 6.89
C LEU A 237 -9.66 16.52 7.98
N GLU A 238 -8.54 17.24 7.83
CA GLU A 238 -8.11 18.30 8.77
C GLU A 238 -9.22 19.35 8.96
N TRP A 239 -9.89 19.75 7.87
CA TRP A 239 -10.98 20.71 7.95
C TRP A 239 -12.20 20.17 8.72
N VAL A 240 -12.58 18.90 8.52
CA VAL A 240 -13.64 18.25 9.29
C VAL A 240 -13.27 18.13 10.77
N GLU A 241 -11.98 17.90 11.08
CA GLU A 241 -11.48 17.85 12.46
C GLU A 241 -11.59 19.19 13.18
N GLU A 242 -11.36 20.30 12.49
CA GLU A 242 -11.52 21.64 13.05
C GLU A 242 -12.99 22.01 13.33
N LEU A 243 -13.92 21.55 12.49
CA LEU A 243 -15.35 21.85 12.60
C LEU A 243 -16.08 20.99 13.63
N ALA A 244 -15.62 19.76 13.84
CA ALA A 244 -16.20 18.79 14.75
C ALA A 244 -15.10 18.01 15.50
N PRO A 245 -14.46 18.66 16.50
CA PRO A 245 -13.37 18.07 17.28
C PRO A 245 -13.79 16.82 18.08
#